data_AF-A0A6P4XUK1-F1
#
_entry.id   AF-A0A6P4XUK1-F1
#
_cell.length_a   1.000
_cell.length_b   1.000
_cell.length_c   1.000
_cell.angle_alpha   90.00
_cell.angle_beta   90.00
_cell.angle_gamma   90.00
#
_symmetry.space_group_name_H-M   'P 1'
#
loop_
_entity.id
_entity.type
_entity.pdbx_description
1 polymer ?
#
loop_
_entity_poly.entity_id
_entity_poly.type
_entity_poly.pdbx_seq_one_letter_code
_entity_poly.pdbx_strand_id
1 'polypeptide(L)'
;MYACGVEWRSELDLSDKMRSPISTPIDSDDIFLHSFEMALERQNALNDSGRTVDPEDLYAQIEQKEKDLVLAAELGKALLEQNEELNRKVEKLQEDFSEKVELLEQEKYEQKQKLDRLQGEYESRLADIENDMTQYQSAARDAQSNLRAVEREKLDVIADLSDQNQRLTEQLGRACESEKQLSSQLQGLREQCKERNTSASDHMYQVDSLNAEVKVLRERNSDLERRLSDLAEERDGLESTLDASHERIMLLERQKQEMEHKRFHDDDIEEDFDGDLFYADMSHDRRSLQRSMSHREEDELHKEPQLDYVMLEASYGILCVKLSQLRNDVLEAYGQLQDLCSALRDRTDADGSSSRVEEAAEILQSDDLRPGDLLKVIETLRHYVDAMLERERAALQEKSEREGYAGSVERLQTELQSATLQLQELQQDMEEREGDIRDKEQELDDLRSKVVQQEKHISALREEREMMTGGDEALLQALKDRDSAIEKQNSMEVELAKAKIDVMNLDSQLLEAIQQKISLSQQLEDWQVDMHTLLNKKVRAELQSEEQSSKNSSSNGNGRRKFSLWH
;
A
#
# COMPACT_ATOMS: atom_id res chain seq x y z
N MET A 1 -15.41 -38.76 -10.95
CA MET A 1 -15.72 -40.19 -11.17
C MET A 1 -16.78 -40.65 -10.17
N TYR A 2 -18.06 -40.39 -10.47
CA TYR A 2 -19.18 -41.15 -9.93
C TYR A 2 -20.06 -41.50 -11.12
N ALA A 3 -20.26 -42.79 -11.37
CA ALA A 3 -21.05 -43.24 -12.53
C ALA A 3 -22.53 -43.21 -12.16
N CYS A 4 -23.30 -42.34 -12.79
CA CYS A 4 -24.76 -42.28 -12.65
C CYS A 4 -25.45 -42.58 -14.00
N GLY A 5 -25.05 -43.69 -14.63
CA GLY A 5 -25.72 -44.20 -15.82
C GLY A 5 -27.05 -44.84 -15.44
N VAL A 6 -28.14 -44.08 -15.51
CA VAL A 6 -29.50 -44.58 -15.22
C VAL A 6 -30.01 -45.38 -16.41
N GLU A 7 -30.10 -46.70 -16.27
CA GLU A 7 -30.50 -47.62 -17.34
C GLU A 7 -31.99 -47.54 -17.70
N TRP A 8 -32.38 -46.57 -18.54
CA TRP A 8 -33.69 -46.56 -19.19
C TRP A 8 -33.75 -47.59 -20.33
N ARG A 9 -33.79 -48.89 -19.98
CA ARG A 9 -33.92 -50.02 -20.91
C ARG A 9 -34.93 -51.09 -20.46
N SER A 10 -36.06 -50.67 -19.87
CA SER A 10 -37.03 -51.61 -19.27
C SER A 10 -38.51 -51.32 -19.55
N GLU A 11 -38.87 -50.66 -20.67
CA GLU A 11 -40.29 -50.39 -20.96
C GLU A 11 -40.64 -50.26 -22.46
N LEU A 12 -40.26 -51.26 -23.28
CA LEU A 12 -40.62 -51.29 -24.72
C LEU A 12 -41.04 -52.68 -25.23
N ASP A 13 -41.49 -53.56 -24.33
CA ASP A 13 -41.84 -54.97 -24.60
C ASP A 13 -43.38 -55.22 -24.61
N LEU A 14 -44.15 -54.17 -24.89
CA LEU A 14 -45.62 -54.21 -24.98
C LEU A 14 -46.12 -54.73 -26.34
N SER A 15 -45.27 -54.75 -27.37
CA SER A 15 -45.63 -55.23 -28.72
C SER A 15 -46.01 -56.72 -28.74
N ASP A 16 -45.33 -57.57 -27.96
CA ASP A 16 -45.63 -59.01 -27.90
C ASP A 16 -46.94 -59.34 -27.18
N LYS A 17 -47.53 -58.38 -26.43
CA LYS A 17 -48.82 -58.56 -25.72
C LYS A 17 -50.05 -58.16 -26.53
N MET A 18 -49.90 -57.59 -27.72
CA MET A 18 -51.01 -57.31 -28.64
C MET A 18 -51.10 -58.28 -29.84
N ARG A 19 -50.27 -59.34 -29.88
CA ARG A 19 -50.48 -60.45 -30.82
C ARG A 19 -51.63 -61.34 -30.33
N SER A 20 -52.86 -60.88 -30.58
CA SER A 20 -54.08 -61.70 -30.45
C SER A 20 -53.91 -63.04 -31.18
N PRO A 21 -54.44 -64.16 -30.65
CA PRO A 21 -54.37 -65.45 -31.34
C PRO A 21 -55.30 -65.44 -32.57
N ILE A 22 -54.76 -65.02 -33.71
CA ILE A 22 -55.43 -65.18 -35.00
C ILE A 22 -55.50 -66.67 -35.30
N SER A 23 -56.74 -67.19 -35.30
CA SER A 23 -57.17 -68.47 -35.87
C SER A 23 -56.21 -69.65 -35.71
N THR A 24 -56.48 -70.50 -34.71
CA THR A 24 -56.25 -71.93 -34.90
C THR A 24 -56.94 -72.35 -36.20
N PRO A 25 -56.27 -73.04 -37.14
CA PRO A 25 -56.97 -73.78 -38.17
C PRO A 25 -57.92 -74.75 -37.46
N ILE A 26 -59.21 -74.65 -37.75
CA ILE A 26 -60.12 -75.76 -37.47
C ILE A 26 -59.82 -76.75 -38.60
N ASP A 27 -59.28 -77.91 -38.27
CA ASP A 27 -58.86 -78.88 -39.28
C ASP A 27 -60.08 -79.29 -40.14
N SER A 28 -60.04 -78.84 -41.41
CA SER A 28 -61.12 -79.07 -42.38
C SER A 28 -61.47 -80.55 -42.53
N ASP A 29 -60.48 -81.42 -42.34
CA ASP A 29 -60.56 -82.86 -42.56
C ASP A 29 -61.53 -83.54 -41.57
N ASP A 30 -61.59 -83.12 -40.30
CA ASP A 30 -62.53 -83.67 -39.31
C ASP A 30 -63.99 -83.29 -39.64
N ILE A 31 -64.21 -82.05 -40.10
CA ILE A 31 -65.54 -81.60 -40.55
C ILE A 31 -65.95 -82.32 -41.84
N PHE A 32 -65.02 -82.53 -42.77
CA PHE A 32 -65.28 -83.29 -44.00
C PHE A 32 -65.59 -84.76 -43.72
N LEU A 33 -64.84 -85.41 -42.81
CA LEU A 33 -65.07 -86.81 -42.43
C LEU A 33 -66.45 -87.00 -41.79
N HIS A 34 -66.82 -86.18 -40.79
CA HIS A 34 -68.12 -86.33 -40.13
C HIS A 34 -69.29 -86.01 -41.08
N SER A 35 -69.13 -85.03 -41.98
CA SER A 35 -70.10 -84.71 -43.02
C SER A 35 -70.27 -85.86 -44.04
N PHE A 36 -69.17 -86.50 -44.43
CA PHE A 36 -69.16 -87.64 -45.34
C PHE A 36 -69.79 -88.90 -44.72
N GLU A 37 -69.53 -89.16 -43.44
CA GLU A 37 -70.14 -90.25 -42.67
C GLU A 37 -71.66 -90.05 -42.53
N MET A 38 -72.12 -88.86 -42.14
CA MET A 38 -73.54 -88.49 -42.13
C MET A 38 -74.20 -88.60 -43.53
N ALA A 39 -73.47 -88.32 -44.61
CA ALA A 39 -73.97 -88.48 -45.97
C ALA A 39 -74.15 -89.96 -46.34
N LEU A 40 -73.22 -90.83 -45.94
CA LEU A 40 -73.28 -92.28 -46.15
C LEU A 40 -74.45 -92.92 -45.39
N GLU A 41 -74.67 -92.54 -44.13
CA GLU A 41 -75.82 -93.00 -43.34
C GLU A 41 -77.15 -92.58 -43.95
N ARG A 42 -77.26 -91.32 -44.42
CA ARG A 42 -78.45 -90.84 -45.14
C ARG A 42 -78.68 -91.56 -46.46
N GLN A 43 -77.63 -91.90 -47.20
CA GLN A 43 -77.75 -92.65 -48.45
C GLN A 43 -78.23 -94.09 -48.22
N ASN A 44 -77.81 -94.73 -47.14
CA ASN A 44 -78.33 -96.05 -46.75
C ASN A 44 -79.79 -95.98 -46.30
N ALA A 45 -80.19 -94.95 -45.54
CA ALA A 45 -81.57 -94.78 -45.07
C ALA A 45 -82.60 -94.53 -46.19
N LEU A 46 -82.18 -94.01 -47.35
CA LEU A 46 -83.06 -93.73 -48.49
C LEU A 46 -83.35 -94.97 -49.38
N ASN A 47 -82.60 -96.06 -49.24
CA ASN A 47 -82.76 -97.26 -50.08
C ASN A 47 -83.85 -98.23 -49.59
N ASP A 48 -84.39 -98.08 -48.37
CA ASP A 48 -85.34 -99.03 -47.77
C ASP A 48 -86.82 -98.66 -48.01
N SER A 49 -87.11 -97.47 -48.56
CA SER A 49 -88.49 -97.02 -48.86
C SER A 49 -88.98 -97.48 -50.24
N GLY A 50 -88.97 -98.80 -50.48
CA GLY A 50 -89.49 -99.44 -51.70
C GLY A 50 -91.02 -99.37 -51.82
N ARG A 51 -91.58 -98.17 -51.99
CA ARG A 51 -93.01 -97.91 -52.12
C ARG A 51 -93.33 -97.45 -53.56
N THR A 52 -94.35 -98.03 -54.16
CA THR A 52 -94.81 -97.64 -55.50
C THR A 52 -95.44 -96.24 -55.45
N VAL A 53 -94.70 -95.24 -55.91
CA VAL A 53 -95.19 -93.87 -56.14
C VAL A 53 -95.70 -93.80 -57.58
N ASP A 54 -96.84 -93.14 -57.81
CA ASP A 54 -97.36 -92.92 -59.16
C ASP A 54 -96.42 -92.03 -59.97
N PRO A 55 -96.32 -92.23 -61.31
CA PRO A 55 -95.35 -91.51 -62.13
C PRO A 55 -95.56 -89.99 -62.12
N GLU A 56 -96.80 -89.52 -61.99
CA GLU A 56 -97.11 -88.09 -61.92
C GLU A 56 -96.68 -87.45 -60.59
N ASP A 57 -96.79 -88.18 -59.46
CA ASP A 57 -96.24 -87.76 -58.16
C ASP A 57 -94.70 -87.71 -58.21
N LEU A 58 -94.04 -88.64 -58.91
CA LEU A 58 -92.60 -88.61 -59.14
C LEU A 58 -92.17 -87.40 -59.97
N TYR A 59 -92.89 -87.06 -61.06
CA TYR A 59 -92.58 -85.86 -61.84
C TYR A 59 -92.81 -84.57 -61.04
N ALA A 60 -93.90 -84.46 -60.27
CA ALA A 60 -94.15 -83.32 -59.41
C ALA A 60 -93.07 -83.17 -58.32
N GLN A 61 -92.62 -84.28 -57.74
CA GLN A 61 -91.54 -84.29 -56.74
C GLN A 61 -90.17 -83.92 -57.36
N ILE A 62 -89.90 -84.34 -58.61
CA ILE A 62 -88.69 -83.92 -59.35
C ILE A 62 -88.76 -82.41 -59.66
N GLU A 63 -89.86 -81.90 -60.20
CA GLU A 63 -90.02 -80.46 -60.49
C GLU A 63 -89.90 -79.60 -59.22
N GLN A 64 -90.40 -80.11 -58.08
CA GLN A 64 -90.19 -79.46 -56.78
C GLN A 64 -88.72 -79.53 -56.32
N LYS A 65 -88.02 -80.65 -56.55
CA LYS A 65 -86.58 -80.76 -56.24
C LYS A 65 -85.70 -79.91 -57.14
N GLU A 66 -86.07 -79.72 -58.41
CA GLU A 66 -85.40 -78.77 -59.31
C GLU A 66 -85.58 -77.33 -58.84
N LYS A 67 -86.78 -76.95 -58.38
CA LYS A 67 -87.04 -75.65 -57.75
C LYS A 67 -86.26 -75.48 -56.44
N ASP A 68 -86.23 -76.49 -55.58
CA ASP A 68 -85.42 -76.49 -54.34
C ASP A 68 -83.92 -76.31 -54.65
N LEU A 69 -83.40 -76.98 -55.70
CA LEU A 69 -82.00 -76.87 -56.14
C LEU A 69 -81.67 -75.50 -56.72
N VAL A 70 -82.57 -74.90 -57.52
CA VAL A 70 -82.40 -73.53 -58.03
C VAL A 70 -82.40 -72.53 -56.86
N LEU A 71 -83.35 -72.62 -55.93
CA LEU A 71 -83.40 -71.76 -54.75
C LEU A 71 -82.17 -71.94 -53.84
N ALA A 72 -81.65 -73.17 -53.70
CA ALA A 72 -80.42 -73.44 -52.96
C ALA A 72 -79.18 -72.84 -53.68
N ALA A 73 -79.14 -72.87 -55.01
CA ALA A 73 -78.08 -72.24 -55.79
C ALA A 73 -78.16 -70.70 -55.76
N GLU A 74 -79.37 -70.11 -55.79
CA GLU A 74 -79.59 -68.67 -55.64
C GLU A 74 -79.21 -68.19 -54.23
N LEU A 75 -79.60 -68.93 -53.18
CA LEU A 75 -79.23 -68.61 -51.80
C LEU A 75 -77.73 -68.83 -51.56
N GLY A 76 -77.13 -69.88 -52.13
CA GLY A 76 -75.68 -70.09 -52.13
C GLY A 76 -74.92 -68.96 -52.83
N LYS A 77 -75.44 -68.47 -53.97
CA LYS A 77 -74.89 -67.31 -54.68
C LYS A 77 -75.02 -66.02 -53.85
N ALA A 78 -76.16 -65.78 -53.20
CA ALA A 78 -76.34 -64.63 -52.32
C ALA A 78 -75.40 -64.67 -51.10
N LEU A 79 -75.15 -65.86 -50.53
CA LEU A 79 -74.16 -66.06 -49.47
C LEU A 79 -72.72 -65.86 -49.96
N LEU A 80 -72.39 -66.27 -51.18
CA LEU A 80 -71.09 -65.97 -51.80
C LEU A 80 -70.92 -64.47 -52.06
N GLU A 81 -71.92 -63.79 -52.62
CA GLU A 81 -71.91 -62.34 -52.83
C GLU A 81 -71.76 -61.57 -51.50
N GLN A 82 -72.43 -62.00 -50.44
CA GLN A 82 -72.24 -61.44 -49.09
C GLN A 82 -70.86 -61.74 -48.50
N ASN A 83 -70.32 -62.96 -48.66
CA ASN A 83 -68.97 -63.29 -48.21
C ASN A 83 -67.90 -62.50 -48.99
N GLU A 84 -68.08 -62.27 -50.29
CA GLU A 84 -67.20 -61.38 -51.05
C GLU A 84 -67.33 -59.92 -50.59
N GLU A 85 -68.54 -59.43 -50.27
CA GLU A 85 -68.71 -58.08 -49.74
C GLU A 85 -68.13 -57.92 -48.31
N LEU A 86 -68.17 -58.98 -47.50
CA LEU A 86 -67.49 -59.05 -46.20
C LEU A 86 -65.97 -59.09 -46.36
N ASN A 87 -65.44 -59.90 -47.29
CA ASN A 87 -64.01 -59.92 -47.60
C ASN A 87 -63.52 -58.55 -48.08
N ARG A 88 -64.24 -57.89 -48.99
CA ARG A 88 -63.95 -56.50 -49.44
C ARG A 88 -64.01 -55.45 -48.33
N LYS A 89 -64.71 -55.72 -47.22
CA LYS A 89 -64.71 -54.88 -46.01
C LYS A 89 -63.54 -55.22 -45.09
N VAL A 90 -63.18 -56.50 -44.96
CA VAL A 90 -61.99 -56.95 -44.21
C VAL A 90 -60.71 -56.46 -44.88
N GLU A 91 -60.59 -56.56 -46.20
CA GLU A 91 -59.46 -56.04 -47.00
C GLU A 91 -59.27 -54.54 -46.75
N LYS A 92 -60.32 -53.74 -46.90
CA LYS A 92 -60.25 -52.29 -46.62
C LYS A 92 -59.91 -51.95 -45.18
N LEU A 93 -60.45 -52.70 -44.21
CA LEU A 93 -60.07 -52.51 -42.81
C LEU A 93 -58.60 -52.90 -42.57
N GLN A 94 -58.07 -53.91 -43.27
CA GLN A 94 -56.65 -54.26 -43.22
C GLN A 94 -55.77 -53.17 -43.86
N GLU A 95 -56.21 -52.57 -44.97
CA GLU A 95 -55.58 -51.39 -45.58
C GLU A 95 -55.58 -50.21 -44.58
N ASP A 96 -56.75 -49.80 -44.08
CA ASP A 96 -56.93 -48.72 -43.09
C ASP A 96 -56.06 -48.93 -41.83
N PHE A 97 -55.99 -50.17 -41.32
CA PHE A 97 -55.15 -50.51 -40.16
C PHE A 97 -53.65 -50.52 -40.50
N SER A 98 -53.26 -50.89 -41.72
CA SER A 98 -51.85 -50.88 -42.15
C SER A 98 -51.32 -49.45 -42.31
N GLU A 99 -52.05 -48.57 -42.98
CA GLU A 99 -51.71 -47.14 -43.09
C GLU A 99 -51.59 -46.51 -41.70
N LYS A 100 -52.51 -46.86 -40.79
CA LYS A 100 -52.50 -46.34 -39.42
C LYS A 100 -51.32 -46.85 -38.58
N VAL A 101 -50.85 -48.08 -38.82
CA VAL A 101 -49.62 -48.58 -38.19
C VAL A 101 -48.40 -47.84 -38.75
N GLU A 102 -48.29 -47.67 -40.08
CA GLU A 102 -47.18 -46.94 -40.69
C GLU A 102 -47.07 -45.50 -40.18
N LEU A 103 -48.20 -44.78 -40.07
CA LEU A 103 -48.24 -43.43 -39.50
C LEU A 103 -47.78 -43.40 -38.03
N LEU A 104 -48.22 -44.35 -37.20
CA LEU A 104 -47.79 -44.44 -35.80
C LEU A 104 -46.31 -44.81 -35.66
N GLU A 105 -45.75 -45.59 -36.59
CA GLU A 105 -44.30 -45.87 -36.61
C GLU A 105 -43.48 -44.66 -37.06
N GLN A 106 -43.98 -43.87 -38.01
CA GLN A 106 -43.38 -42.59 -38.43
C GLN A 106 -43.40 -41.57 -37.28
N GLU A 107 -44.55 -41.36 -36.62
CA GLU A 107 -44.67 -40.48 -35.45
C GLU A 107 -43.74 -40.92 -34.32
N LYS A 108 -43.67 -42.22 -34.02
CA LYS A 108 -42.77 -42.82 -33.03
C LYS A 108 -41.28 -42.60 -33.37
N TYR A 109 -40.91 -42.69 -34.65
CA TYR A 109 -39.55 -42.40 -35.09
C TYR A 109 -39.22 -40.90 -34.98
N GLU A 110 -40.13 -40.02 -35.39
CA GLU A 110 -39.97 -38.57 -35.21
C GLU A 110 -39.87 -38.18 -33.73
N GLN A 111 -40.70 -38.74 -32.86
CA GLN A 111 -40.68 -38.46 -31.42
C GLN A 111 -39.35 -38.89 -30.80
N LYS A 112 -38.84 -40.07 -31.15
CA LYS A 112 -37.48 -40.50 -30.76
C LYS A 112 -36.42 -39.51 -31.23
N GLN A 113 -36.41 -39.15 -32.51
CA GLN A 113 -35.42 -38.21 -33.05
C GLN A 113 -35.52 -36.81 -32.42
N LYS A 114 -36.71 -36.37 -31.97
CA LYS A 114 -36.90 -35.13 -31.21
C LYS A 114 -36.35 -35.25 -29.78
N LEU A 115 -36.55 -36.40 -29.11
CA LEU A 115 -35.95 -36.70 -27.81
C LEU A 115 -34.42 -36.79 -27.88
N ASP A 116 -33.86 -37.51 -28.86
CA ASP A 116 -32.41 -37.67 -29.05
C ASP A 116 -31.72 -36.32 -29.26
N ARG A 117 -32.33 -35.40 -30.03
CA ARG A 117 -31.84 -34.03 -30.22
C ARG A 117 -31.86 -33.22 -28.92
N LEU A 118 -32.99 -33.22 -28.21
CA LEU A 118 -33.12 -32.50 -26.94
C LEU A 118 -32.16 -33.04 -25.89
N GLN A 119 -31.97 -34.36 -25.83
CA GLN A 119 -30.98 -35.00 -24.97
C GLN A 119 -29.57 -34.50 -25.31
N GLY A 120 -29.17 -34.50 -26.59
CA GLY A 120 -27.88 -33.96 -27.01
C GLY A 120 -27.68 -32.48 -26.69
N GLU A 121 -28.73 -31.65 -26.78
CA GLU A 121 -28.70 -30.25 -26.33
C GLU A 121 -28.51 -30.13 -24.81
N TYR A 122 -29.17 -30.97 -24.01
CA TYR A 122 -28.98 -30.99 -22.56
C TYR A 122 -27.59 -31.54 -22.17
N GLU A 123 -27.09 -32.56 -22.85
CA GLU A 123 -25.74 -33.11 -22.65
C GLU A 123 -24.65 -32.07 -22.97
N SER A 124 -24.81 -31.28 -24.04
CA SER A 124 -23.92 -30.14 -24.32
C SER A 124 -23.98 -29.11 -23.20
N ARG A 125 -25.17 -28.62 -22.82
CA ARG A 125 -25.31 -27.61 -21.76
C ARG A 125 -24.79 -28.09 -20.41
N LEU A 126 -24.92 -29.38 -20.11
CA LEU A 126 -24.32 -29.99 -18.91
C LEU A 126 -22.79 -30.01 -19.00
N ALA A 127 -22.21 -30.40 -20.14
CA ALA A 127 -20.76 -30.36 -20.35
C ALA A 127 -20.19 -28.94 -20.27
N ASP A 128 -20.90 -27.94 -20.82
CA ASP A 128 -20.52 -26.53 -20.73
C ASP A 128 -20.53 -26.04 -19.27
N ILE A 129 -21.59 -26.33 -18.52
CA ILE A 129 -21.69 -26.00 -17.08
C ILE A 129 -20.66 -26.77 -16.23
N GLU A 130 -20.36 -28.03 -16.56
CA GLU A 130 -19.28 -28.79 -15.89
C GLU A 130 -17.91 -28.17 -16.16
N ASN A 131 -17.63 -27.77 -17.41
CA ASN A 131 -16.40 -27.06 -17.77
C ASN A 131 -16.26 -25.76 -16.98
N ASP A 132 -17.28 -24.90 -16.98
CA ASP A 132 -17.31 -23.65 -16.20
C ASP A 132 -17.13 -23.90 -14.70
N MET A 133 -17.81 -24.90 -14.14
CA MET A 133 -17.64 -25.29 -12.74
C MET A 133 -16.21 -25.76 -12.43
N THR A 134 -15.51 -26.41 -13.36
CA THR A 134 -14.08 -26.74 -13.17
C THR A 134 -13.17 -25.51 -13.29
N GLN A 135 -13.46 -24.58 -14.20
CA GLN A 135 -12.72 -23.32 -14.38
C GLN A 135 -12.84 -22.40 -13.15
N TYR A 136 -14.07 -22.19 -12.64
CA TYR A 136 -14.28 -21.44 -11.40
C TYR A 136 -13.61 -22.12 -10.20
N GLN A 137 -13.57 -23.46 -10.16
CA GLN A 137 -12.83 -24.19 -9.13
C GLN A 137 -11.31 -24.07 -9.24
N SER A 138 -10.70 -24.04 -10.44
CA SER A 138 -9.27 -23.76 -10.58
C SER A 138 -8.96 -22.32 -10.19
N ALA A 139 -9.68 -21.35 -10.75
CA ALA A 139 -9.50 -19.93 -10.43
C ALA A 139 -9.64 -19.64 -8.92
N ALA A 140 -10.57 -20.30 -8.23
CA ALA A 140 -10.71 -20.20 -6.77
C ALA A 140 -9.54 -20.83 -5.99
N ARG A 141 -8.97 -21.95 -6.45
CA ARG A 141 -7.75 -22.54 -5.86
C ARG A 141 -6.55 -21.63 -6.07
N ASP A 142 -6.38 -21.12 -7.29
CA ASP A 142 -5.25 -20.28 -7.69
C ASP A 142 -5.29 -18.94 -6.93
N ALA A 143 -6.46 -18.31 -6.84
CA ALA A 143 -6.69 -17.14 -5.99
C ALA A 143 -6.40 -17.42 -4.50
N GLN A 144 -6.76 -18.60 -3.99
CA GLN A 144 -6.44 -18.98 -2.60
C GLN A 144 -4.94 -19.24 -2.38
N SER A 145 -4.21 -19.82 -3.34
CA SER A 145 -2.74 -19.96 -3.23
C SER A 145 -2.03 -18.62 -3.33
N ASN A 146 -2.51 -17.72 -4.19
CA ASN A 146 -1.95 -16.37 -4.36
C ASN A 146 -2.21 -15.51 -3.12
N LEU A 147 -3.41 -15.55 -2.54
CA LEU A 147 -3.71 -14.90 -1.27
C LEU A 147 -2.76 -15.41 -0.17
N ARG A 148 -2.59 -16.73 -0.04
CA ARG A 148 -1.66 -17.33 0.95
C ARG A 148 -0.19 -16.98 0.69
N ALA A 149 0.20 -16.62 -0.53
CA ALA A 149 1.56 -16.17 -0.86
C ALA A 149 1.75 -14.73 -0.39
N VAL A 150 0.85 -13.83 -0.79
CA VAL A 150 0.82 -12.43 -0.36
C VAL A 150 0.66 -12.29 1.16
N GLU A 151 -0.05 -13.21 1.82
CA GLU A 151 -0.13 -13.28 3.30
C GLU A 151 1.22 -13.63 3.94
N ARG A 152 2.02 -14.52 3.33
CA ARG A 152 3.38 -14.84 3.80
C ARG A 152 4.32 -13.66 3.58
N GLU A 153 4.36 -13.12 2.37
CA GLU A 153 5.17 -11.94 2.03
C GLU A 153 4.88 -10.74 2.95
N LYS A 154 3.60 -10.52 3.31
CA LYS A 154 3.21 -9.51 4.30
C LYS A 154 3.73 -9.81 5.72
N LEU A 155 3.67 -11.07 6.15
CA LEU A 155 4.18 -11.48 7.46
C LEU A 155 5.71 -11.37 7.52
N ASP A 156 6.41 -11.71 6.45
CA ASP A 156 7.87 -11.58 6.33
C ASP A 156 8.29 -10.09 6.39
N VAL A 157 7.61 -9.21 5.64
CA VAL A 157 7.84 -7.75 5.73
C VAL A 157 7.49 -7.17 7.11
N ILE A 158 6.43 -7.66 7.77
CA ILE A 158 6.09 -7.27 9.15
C ILE A 158 7.18 -7.73 10.13
N ALA A 159 7.76 -8.92 9.93
CA ALA A 159 8.87 -9.42 10.74
C ALA A 159 10.12 -8.55 10.56
N ASP A 160 10.54 -8.27 9.32
CA ASP A 160 11.69 -7.40 9.03
C ASP A 160 11.53 -5.99 9.64
N LEU A 161 10.34 -5.40 9.51
CA LEU A 161 10.04 -4.10 10.13
C LEU A 161 10.01 -4.19 11.67
N SER A 162 9.55 -5.30 12.25
CA SER A 162 9.59 -5.51 13.70
C SER A 162 11.03 -5.62 14.21
N ASP A 163 11.88 -6.36 13.49
CA ASP A 163 13.30 -6.55 13.78
C ASP A 163 14.07 -5.23 13.68
N GLN A 164 13.80 -4.43 12.63
CA GLN A 164 14.37 -3.08 12.49
C GLN A 164 13.95 -2.15 13.63
N ASN A 165 12.67 -2.15 14.00
CA ASN A 165 12.18 -1.35 15.13
C ASN A 165 12.79 -1.80 16.48
N GLN A 166 13.00 -3.11 16.70
CA GLN A 166 13.71 -3.59 17.89
C GLN A 166 15.17 -3.12 17.88
N ARG A 167 15.90 -3.29 16.77
CA ARG A 167 17.31 -2.87 16.64
C ARG A 167 17.46 -1.36 16.88
N LEU A 168 16.56 -0.52 16.36
CA LEU A 168 16.53 0.92 16.62
C LEU A 168 16.20 1.23 18.09
N THR A 169 15.26 0.50 18.70
CA THR A 169 14.93 0.64 20.14
C THR A 169 16.13 0.28 21.03
N GLU A 170 16.87 -0.78 20.69
CA GLU A 170 18.11 -1.14 21.39
C GLU A 170 19.22 -0.10 21.22
N GLN A 171 19.38 0.49 20.01
CA GLN A 171 20.34 1.57 19.78
C GLN A 171 19.98 2.83 20.59
N LEU A 172 18.70 3.22 20.63
CA LEU A 172 18.20 4.30 21.46
C LEU A 172 18.38 4.01 22.97
N GLY A 173 18.21 2.76 23.39
CA GLY A 173 18.51 2.32 24.75
C GLY A 173 19.98 2.53 25.12
N ARG A 174 20.90 2.03 24.29
CA ARG A 174 22.36 2.18 24.47
C ARG A 174 22.79 3.66 24.43
N ALA A 175 22.17 4.48 23.58
CA ALA A 175 22.41 5.92 23.54
C ALA A 175 21.92 6.62 24.82
N CYS A 176 20.74 6.27 25.34
CA CYS A 176 20.22 6.81 26.59
C CYS A 176 21.05 6.36 27.81
N GLU A 177 21.64 5.15 27.78
CA GLU A 177 22.61 4.70 28.78
C GLU A 177 23.91 5.50 28.74
N SER A 178 24.46 5.77 27.55
CA SER A 178 25.67 6.61 27.43
C SER A 178 25.41 8.07 27.81
N GLU A 179 24.23 8.62 27.48
CA GLU A 179 23.79 9.95 27.94
C GLU A 179 23.71 10.04 29.47
N LYS A 180 23.17 9.01 30.14
CA LYS A 180 23.14 8.92 31.61
C LYS A 180 24.54 8.82 32.22
N GLN A 181 25.45 8.06 31.59
CA GLN A 181 26.85 7.95 32.02
C GLN A 181 27.60 9.28 31.86
N LEU A 182 27.44 9.96 30.72
CA LEU A 182 28.03 11.29 30.50
C LEU A 182 27.41 12.34 31.45
N SER A 183 26.12 12.25 31.73
CA SER A 183 25.43 13.14 32.67
C SER A 183 25.92 12.95 34.12
N SER A 184 26.17 11.72 34.56
CA SER A 184 26.73 11.46 35.89
C SER A 184 28.21 11.86 36.00
N GLN A 185 28.99 11.70 34.93
CA GLN A 185 30.35 12.25 34.83
C GLN A 185 30.36 13.78 34.89
N LEU A 186 29.47 14.45 34.14
CA LEU A 186 29.30 15.90 34.18
C LEU A 186 28.82 16.40 35.54
N GLN A 187 27.96 15.63 36.24
CA GLN A 187 27.58 15.94 37.62
C GLN A 187 28.80 15.84 38.55
N GLY A 188 29.54 14.73 38.52
CA GLY A 188 30.75 14.55 39.34
C GLY A 188 31.83 15.61 39.08
N LEU A 189 32.02 16.02 37.83
CA LEU A 189 32.94 17.12 37.48
C LEU A 189 32.41 18.48 37.98
N ARG A 190 31.10 18.73 37.92
CA ARG A 190 30.48 19.94 38.53
C ARG A 190 30.62 19.94 40.05
N GLU A 191 30.55 18.78 40.70
CA GLU A 191 30.74 18.62 42.14
C GLU A 191 32.20 18.85 42.53
N GLN A 192 33.17 18.24 41.84
CA GLN A 192 34.60 18.53 42.02
C GLN A 192 34.94 20.01 41.80
N CYS A 193 34.30 20.68 40.83
CA CYS A 193 34.48 22.12 40.61
C CYS A 193 33.87 22.97 41.74
N LYS A 194 32.74 22.55 42.35
CA LYS A 194 32.18 23.20 43.56
C LYS A 194 33.09 22.99 44.77
N GLU A 195 33.60 21.78 44.98
CA GLU A 195 34.54 21.45 46.06
C GLU A 195 35.82 22.28 45.94
N ARG A 196 36.41 22.35 44.74
CA ARG A 196 37.58 23.21 44.48
C ARG A 196 37.29 24.69 44.68
N ASN A 197 36.10 25.16 44.31
CA ASN A 197 35.71 26.56 44.50
C ASN A 197 35.46 26.89 45.99
N THR A 198 34.89 25.95 46.76
CA THR A 198 34.74 26.12 48.22
C THR A 198 36.09 26.08 48.91
N SER A 199 36.98 25.12 48.61
CA SER A 199 38.34 25.12 49.17
C SER A 199 39.15 26.35 48.77
N ALA A 200 38.99 26.85 47.54
CA ALA A 200 39.63 28.11 47.12
C ALA A 200 39.06 29.32 47.88
N SER A 201 37.76 29.34 48.17
CA SER A 201 37.14 30.36 49.03
C SER A 201 37.64 30.28 50.47
N ASP A 202 37.77 29.07 51.03
CA ASP A 202 38.30 28.85 52.37
C ASP A 202 39.77 29.29 52.48
N HIS A 203 40.59 28.99 51.47
CA HIS A 203 41.96 29.51 51.37
C HIS A 203 42.00 31.02 51.18
N MET A 204 41.05 31.63 50.44
CA MET A 204 40.94 33.09 50.35
C MET A 204 40.64 33.71 51.72
N TYR A 205 39.69 33.16 52.48
CA TYR A 205 39.39 33.61 53.85
C TYR A 205 40.58 33.43 54.80
N GLN A 206 41.37 32.36 54.65
CA GLN A 206 42.62 32.16 55.40
C GLN A 206 43.66 33.23 55.04
N VAL A 207 43.84 33.52 53.75
CA VAL A 207 44.77 34.56 53.26
C VAL A 207 44.34 35.95 53.70
N ASP A 208 43.05 36.29 53.66
CA ASP A 208 42.53 37.57 54.14
C ASP A 208 42.69 37.73 55.65
N SER A 209 42.48 36.66 56.43
CA SER A 209 42.72 36.66 57.88
C SER A 209 44.21 36.88 58.21
N LEU A 210 45.12 36.20 57.51
CA LEU A 210 46.56 36.39 57.65
C LEU A 210 47.01 37.78 57.18
N ASN A 211 46.42 38.32 56.11
CA ASN A 211 46.67 39.69 55.66
C ASN A 211 46.21 40.73 56.69
N ALA A 212 45.09 40.49 57.37
CA ALA A 212 44.60 41.31 58.47
C ALA A 212 45.54 41.25 59.69
N GLU A 213 46.02 40.06 60.07
CA GLU A 213 47.02 39.90 61.14
C GLU A 213 48.33 40.61 60.79
N VAL A 214 48.87 40.38 59.58
CA VAL A 214 50.07 41.05 59.07
C VAL A 214 49.89 42.57 59.01
N LYS A 215 48.69 43.07 58.68
CA LYS A 215 48.38 44.50 58.74
C LYS A 215 48.47 45.03 60.19
N VAL A 216 47.84 44.36 61.16
CA VAL A 216 47.91 44.74 62.58
C VAL A 216 49.34 44.66 63.12
N LEU A 217 50.14 43.69 62.66
CA LEU A 217 51.57 43.60 63.01
C LEU A 217 52.40 44.73 62.38
N ARG A 218 52.13 45.14 61.13
CA ARG A 218 52.76 46.31 60.49
C ARG A 218 52.37 47.61 61.19
N GLU A 219 51.11 47.77 61.58
CA GLU A 219 50.63 48.94 62.33
C GLU A 219 51.37 49.03 63.68
N ARG A 220 51.41 47.94 64.45
CA ARG A 220 52.20 47.84 65.71
C ARG A 220 53.69 48.11 65.50
N ASN A 221 54.28 47.62 64.41
CA ASN A 221 55.69 47.89 64.09
C ASN A 221 55.91 49.38 63.81
N SER A 222 55.01 50.03 63.05
CA SER A 222 55.09 51.48 62.81
C SER A 222 54.92 52.32 64.08
N ASP A 223 54.14 51.84 65.07
CA ASP A 223 54.01 52.49 66.38
C ASP A 223 55.23 52.28 67.28
N LEU A 224 55.95 51.16 67.14
CA LEU A 224 57.24 50.94 67.80
C LEU A 224 58.35 51.77 67.13
N GLU A 225 58.37 51.87 65.80
CA GLU A 225 59.28 52.73 65.04
C GLU A 225 59.07 54.21 65.38
N ARG A 226 57.83 54.69 65.50
CA ARG A 226 57.51 56.03 66.03
C ARG A 226 58.11 56.24 67.41
N ARG A 227 57.82 55.35 68.38
CA ARG A 227 58.37 55.45 69.75
C ARG A 227 59.89 55.40 69.81
N LEU A 228 60.54 54.68 68.90
CA LEU A 228 61.99 54.67 68.78
C LEU A 228 62.54 55.98 68.18
N SER A 229 61.79 56.65 67.29
CA SER A 229 62.08 58.01 66.83
C SER A 229 61.87 59.02 67.97
N ASP A 230 60.74 58.96 68.67
CA ASP A 230 60.43 59.84 69.81
C ASP A 230 61.55 59.76 70.88
N LEU A 231 61.95 58.54 71.26
CA LEU A 231 63.06 58.30 72.20
C LEU A 231 64.45 58.66 71.64
N ALA A 232 64.61 58.69 70.31
CA ALA A 232 65.84 59.17 69.68
C ALA A 232 65.91 60.70 69.68
N GLU A 233 64.79 61.39 69.43
CA GLU A 233 64.68 62.84 69.55
C GLU A 233 64.82 63.30 71.02
N GLU A 234 64.27 62.56 71.98
CA GLU A 234 64.53 62.78 73.41
C GLU A 234 66.01 62.60 73.77
N ARG A 235 66.68 61.54 73.25
CA ARG A 235 68.14 61.34 73.42
C ARG A 235 68.93 62.51 72.83
N ASP A 236 68.67 62.89 71.58
CA ASP A 236 69.46 63.92 70.89
C ASP A 236 69.22 65.31 71.49
N GLY A 237 68.01 65.56 72.01
CA GLY A 237 67.72 66.73 72.84
C GLY A 237 68.51 66.72 74.16
N LEU A 238 68.57 65.58 74.86
CA LEU A 238 69.40 65.43 76.06
C LEU A 238 70.89 65.58 75.78
N GLU A 239 71.40 65.01 74.69
CA GLU A 239 72.78 65.13 74.22
C GLU A 239 73.12 66.59 73.89
N SER A 240 72.23 67.32 73.20
CA SER A 240 72.39 68.76 72.97
C SER A 240 72.39 69.59 74.27
N THR A 241 71.56 69.24 75.27
CA THR A 241 71.63 69.92 76.59
C THR A 241 72.89 69.56 77.38
N LEU A 242 73.41 68.34 77.20
CA LEU A 242 74.66 67.88 77.80
C LEU A 242 75.84 68.64 77.17
N ASP A 243 75.87 68.80 75.86
CA ASP A 243 76.90 69.57 75.15
C ASP A 243 76.82 71.06 75.47
N ALA A 244 75.64 71.66 75.53
CA ALA A 244 75.49 73.03 76.03
C ALA A 244 75.97 73.19 77.50
N SER A 245 75.93 72.10 78.29
CA SER A 245 76.53 72.07 79.63
C SER A 245 78.05 71.87 79.59
N HIS A 246 78.59 71.08 78.66
CA HIS A 246 80.03 70.94 78.42
C HIS A 246 80.64 72.25 77.90
N GLU A 247 80.04 72.92 76.93
CA GLU A 247 80.44 74.26 76.47
C GLU A 247 80.46 75.26 77.64
N ARG A 248 79.45 75.22 78.51
CA ARG A 248 79.40 76.06 79.71
C ARG A 248 80.51 75.73 80.70
N ILE A 249 80.87 74.45 80.88
CA ILE A 249 82.01 74.03 81.69
C ILE A 249 83.31 74.53 81.05
N MET A 250 83.52 74.30 79.76
CA MET A 250 84.69 74.77 79.00
C MET A 250 84.85 76.29 79.05
N LEU A 251 83.75 77.06 79.00
CA LEU A 251 83.77 78.51 79.17
C LEU A 251 84.17 78.93 80.59
N LEU A 252 83.71 78.22 81.63
CA LEU A 252 84.09 78.49 83.01
C LEU A 252 85.54 78.07 83.30
N GLU A 253 86.01 76.96 82.72
CA GLU A 253 87.41 76.52 82.77
C GLU A 253 88.33 77.49 82.01
N ARG A 254 87.89 78.00 80.85
CA ARG A 254 88.60 79.06 80.13
C ARG A 254 88.62 80.37 80.91
N GLN A 255 87.51 80.78 81.52
CA GLN A 255 87.50 81.98 82.39
C GLN A 255 88.42 81.81 83.60
N LYS A 256 88.49 80.61 84.20
CA LYS A 256 89.47 80.27 85.23
C LYS A 256 90.89 80.41 84.68
N GLN A 257 91.22 79.79 83.54
CA GLN A 257 92.53 79.89 82.89
C GLN A 257 92.90 81.33 82.53
N GLU A 258 91.96 82.16 82.05
CA GLU A 258 92.22 83.57 81.75
C GLU A 258 92.45 84.41 83.00
N MET A 259 91.85 84.05 84.14
CA MET A 259 92.11 84.68 85.45
C MET A 259 93.39 84.15 86.12
N GLU A 260 93.85 82.95 85.74
CA GLU A 260 95.17 82.42 86.07
C GLU A 260 96.25 83.09 85.20
N HIS A 261 96.05 83.21 83.88
CA HIS A 261 96.95 83.92 82.97
C HIS A 261 97.08 85.41 83.32
N LYS A 262 96.01 86.10 83.70
CA LYS A 262 96.09 87.51 84.16
C LYS A 262 96.96 87.66 85.41
N ARG A 263 97.08 86.63 86.27
CA ARG A 263 98.02 86.63 87.40
C ARG A 263 99.48 86.33 87.00
N PHE A 264 99.72 85.84 85.78
CA PHE A 264 101.05 85.61 85.22
C PHE A 264 101.52 86.72 84.28
N HIS A 265 100.65 87.66 83.90
CA HIS A 265 100.95 88.72 82.91
C HIS A 265 101.17 90.11 83.53
N ASP A 266 101.01 90.26 84.84
CA ASP A 266 101.36 91.48 85.59
C ASP A 266 102.85 91.52 86.05
N ASP A 267 103.57 90.39 85.98
CA ASP A 267 104.90 90.21 86.64
C ASP A 267 106.14 90.29 85.71
N ASP A 268 106.01 90.14 84.39
CA ASP A 268 107.16 90.19 83.44
C ASP A 268 106.84 91.01 82.18
N ILE A 269 107.68 92.02 81.89
CA ILE A 269 107.62 92.90 80.70
C ILE A 269 109.05 93.12 80.18
N GLU A 270 109.37 92.69 78.95
CA GLU A 270 110.22 93.39 77.96
C GLU A 270 110.48 92.52 76.69
N GLU A 271 110.70 93.20 75.55
CA GLU A 271 111.40 92.77 74.31
C GLU A 271 110.93 91.51 73.50
N ASP A 272 110.87 91.51 72.15
CA ASP A 272 110.80 92.62 71.19
C ASP A 272 110.23 92.16 69.81
N PHE A 273 110.06 93.08 68.85
CA PHE A 273 109.33 92.90 67.57
C PHE A 273 110.12 92.40 66.35
N ASP A 274 109.45 91.60 65.50
CA ASP A 274 109.36 91.65 64.01
C ASP A 274 108.57 90.39 63.54
N GLY A 275 107.69 90.36 62.53
CA GLY A 275 107.40 91.27 61.41
C GLY A 275 107.54 90.49 60.07
N ASP A 276 106.55 90.38 59.15
CA ASP A 276 105.19 90.94 59.16
C ASP A 276 104.21 90.22 58.19
N LEU A 277 102.91 90.36 58.44
CA LEU A 277 101.70 90.25 57.57
C LEU A 277 101.65 89.42 56.25
N PHE A 278 100.60 88.59 56.14
CA PHE A 278 99.59 88.75 55.08
C PHE A 278 98.16 88.39 55.57
N TYR A 279 97.13 89.02 54.97
CA TYR A 279 95.71 88.96 55.40
C TYR A 279 95.00 87.68 54.89
N ALA A 280 94.17 86.99 55.70
CA ALA A 280 92.80 87.29 56.19
C ALA A 280 91.70 86.86 55.16
N ASP A 281 90.67 86.07 55.52
CA ASP A 281 89.47 86.35 56.36
C ASP A 281 88.36 87.08 55.54
N MET A 282 87.05 86.73 55.52
CA MET A 282 86.29 85.62 56.14
C MET A 282 84.91 85.40 55.44
N SER A 283 84.19 84.35 55.85
CA SER A 283 82.72 84.10 55.85
C SER A 283 81.75 84.61 54.74
N HIS A 284 80.82 83.71 54.39
CA HIS A 284 79.35 83.83 54.22
C HIS A 284 78.67 85.23 54.07
N ASP A 285 77.54 85.39 53.37
CA ASP A 285 76.35 84.50 53.33
C ASP A 285 75.36 84.83 52.17
N ARG A 286 74.44 83.87 51.88
CA ARG A 286 73.05 84.02 51.38
C ARG A 286 72.67 84.46 49.94
N ARG A 287 71.68 83.71 49.42
CA ARG A 287 70.51 84.10 48.55
C ARG A 287 70.64 84.25 47.01
N SER A 288 70.37 83.11 46.34
CA SER A 288 69.18 82.86 45.46
C SER A 288 68.78 83.76 44.27
N LEU A 289 68.53 83.07 43.13
CA LEU A 289 67.59 83.34 42.00
C LEU A 289 67.96 84.31 40.84
N GLN A 290 68.37 83.70 39.71
CA GLN A 290 67.67 83.65 38.40
C GLN A 290 67.44 84.92 37.52
N ARG A 291 67.57 84.72 36.17
CA ARG A 291 67.17 85.57 35.00
C ARG A 291 68.13 86.72 34.57
N SER A 292 68.20 87.19 33.31
CA SER A 292 67.95 86.58 31.98
C SER A 292 68.25 87.55 30.77
N MET A 293 68.78 87.02 29.65
CA MET A 293 68.57 87.43 28.22
C MET A 293 69.27 88.65 27.54
N SER A 294 69.66 88.38 26.26
CA SER A 294 69.59 89.18 24.99
C SER A 294 70.57 90.33 24.58
N HIS A 295 71.40 90.00 23.57
CA HIS A 295 71.66 90.65 22.24
C HIS A 295 71.97 92.16 22.03
N ARG A 296 72.90 92.43 21.07
CA ARG A 296 72.89 93.62 20.15
C ARG A 296 73.73 93.49 18.85
N GLU A 297 73.09 93.74 17.70
CA GLU A 297 73.40 94.41 16.39
C GLU A 297 74.83 94.55 15.73
N GLU A 298 74.90 94.28 14.39
CA GLU A 298 75.26 95.15 13.20
C GLU A 298 76.62 95.96 13.13
N ASP A 299 77.30 96.35 12.01
CA ASP A 299 77.19 96.20 10.51
C ASP A 299 78.55 96.56 9.76
N GLU A 300 78.52 96.72 8.41
CA GLU A 300 79.42 97.49 7.46
C GLU A 300 80.81 96.91 6.97
N LEU A 301 81.42 97.27 5.79
CA LEU A 301 80.94 97.58 4.40
C LEU A 301 82.10 97.75 3.32
N HIS A 302 81.92 97.25 2.07
CA HIS A 302 82.49 97.76 0.75
C HIS A 302 84.03 97.69 0.39
N LYS A 303 84.55 97.83 -0.87
CA LYS A 303 84.00 98.10 -2.27
C LYS A 303 84.87 97.61 -3.48
N GLU A 304 84.37 97.88 -4.70
CA GLU A 304 84.72 97.59 -6.14
C GLU A 304 86.04 98.21 -6.73
N PRO A 305 86.48 98.05 -8.04
CA PRO A 305 85.70 98.09 -9.32
C PRO A 305 86.14 97.18 -10.53
N GLN A 306 85.60 97.46 -11.74
CA GLN A 306 85.60 96.69 -13.03
C GLN A 306 86.65 97.22 -14.06
N LEU A 307 86.81 96.88 -15.37
CA LEU A 307 86.15 96.11 -16.48
C LEU A 307 87.28 95.77 -17.56
N ASP A 308 87.23 95.35 -18.85
CA ASP A 308 86.22 95.06 -19.92
C ASP A 308 86.79 94.22 -21.14
N TYR A 309 85.87 93.72 -21.99
CA TYR A 309 85.88 93.37 -23.45
C TYR A 309 86.90 92.43 -24.15
N VAL A 310 86.39 91.32 -24.74
CA VAL A 310 86.45 90.88 -26.18
C VAL A 310 86.10 89.38 -26.34
N MET A 311 85.40 89.00 -27.42
CA MET A 311 85.03 87.62 -27.81
C MET A 311 86.14 86.86 -28.58
N LEU A 312 86.27 85.53 -28.40
CA LEU A 312 86.09 84.55 -29.51
C LEU A 312 85.92 83.06 -29.11
N GLU A 313 86.37 82.59 -27.94
CA GLU A 313 86.44 81.14 -27.63
C GLU A 313 85.24 80.54 -26.88
N ALA A 314 84.14 81.29 -26.74
CA ALA A 314 82.92 80.95 -25.99
C ALA A 314 82.04 79.83 -26.59
N SER A 315 82.64 78.89 -27.35
CA SER A 315 82.00 77.69 -27.89
C SER A 315 82.77 76.43 -27.46
N TYR A 316 84.09 76.39 -27.70
CA TYR A 316 84.95 75.29 -27.23
C TYR A 316 85.14 75.32 -25.71
N GLY A 317 85.32 76.48 -25.08
CA GLY A 317 85.47 76.57 -23.62
C GLY A 317 84.25 76.01 -22.88
N ILE A 318 83.04 76.32 -23.34
CA ILE A 318 81.78 75.81 -22.76
C ILE A 318 81.66 74.29 -22.99
N LEU A 319 82.07 73.79 -24.15
CA LEU A 319 82.06 72.35 -24.44
C LEU A 319 83.08 71.59 -23.57
N CYS A 320 84.29 72.12 -23.37
CA CYS A 320 85.32 71.52 -22.53
C CYS A 320 84.94 71.53 -21.04
N VAL A 321 84.31 72.61 -20.55
CA VAL A 321 83.75 72.64 -19.18
C VAL A 321 82.63 71.62 -19.03
N LYS A 322 81.68 71.54 -19.99
CA LYS A 322 80.60 70.55 -19.95
C LYS A 322 81.09 69.10 -20.07
N LEU A 323 82.12 68.83 -20.87
CA LEU A 323 82.75 67.50 -20.94
C LEU A 323 83.52 67.16 -19.66
N SER A 324 84.11 68.15 -18.99
CA SER A 324 84.78 67.96 -17.69
C SER A 324 83.77 67.74 -16.57
N GLN A 325 82.63 68.44 -16.59
CA GLN A 325 81.47 68.19 -15.73
C GLN A 325 80.94 66.78 -15.97
N LEU A 326 80.56 66.43 -17.21
CA LEU A 326 80.05 65.09 -17.53
C LEU A 326 81.03 63.96 -17.19
N ARG A 327 82.36 64.20 -17.32
CA ARG A 327 83.39 63.26 -16.87
C ARG A 327 83.38 63.09 -15.35
N ASN A 328 83.26 64.18 -14.60
CA ASN A 328 83.18 64.16 -13.14
C ASN A 328 81.85 63.53 -12.67
N ASP A 329 80.73 63.86 -13.32
CA ASP A 329 79.41 63.27 -13.04
C ASP A 329 79.43 61.74 -13.27
N VAL A 330 80.15 61.27 -14.31
CA VAL A 330 80.36 59.84 -14.58
C VAL A 330 81.35 59.18 -13.61
N LEU A 331 82.38 59.89 -13.16
CA LEU A 331 83.28 59.44 -12.08
C LEU A 331 82.52 59.30 -10.75
N GLU A 332 81.69 60.27 -10.41
CA GLU A 332 80.88 60.27 -9.18
C GLU A 332 79.80 59.18 -9.25
N ALA A 333 79.11 59.02 -10.38
CA ALA A 333 78.17 57.93 -10.59
C ALA A 333 78.87 56.55 -10.55
N TYR A 334 80.07 56.42 -11.10
CA TYR A 334 80.85 55.17 -10.99
C TYR A 334 81.23 54.86 -9.54
N GLY A 335 81.68 55.87 -8.78
CA GLY A 335 81.94 55.75 -7.34
C GLY A 335 80.69 55.34 -6.56
N GLN A 336 79.55 55.98 -6.80
CA GLN A 336 78.27 55.61 -6.17
C GLN A 336 77.82 54.18 -6.54
N LEU A 337 78.05 53.73 -7.78
CA LEU A 337 77.78 52.35 -8.20
C LEU A 337 78.77 51.34 -7.56
N GLN A 338 80.01 51.75 -7.30
CA GLN A 338 81.04 50.97 -6.61
C GLN A 338 80.76 50.88 -5.09
N ASP A 339 80.28 51.95 -4.46
CA ASP A 339 79.79 51.96 -3.08
C ASP A 339 78.52 51.12 -2.91
N LEU A 340 77.63 51.10 -3.91
CA LEU A 340 76.48 50.20 -3.94
C LEU A 340 76.91 48.72 -4.15
N CYS A 341 77.95 48.46 -4.95
CA CYS A 341 78.56 47.14 -5.08
C CYS A 341 79.11 46.63 -3.74
N SER A 342 79.89 47.43 -3.02
CA SER A 342 80.46 47.05 -1.73
C SER A 342 79.37 46.89 -0.65
N ALA A 343 78.40 47.81 -0.57
CA ALA A 343 77.28 47.71 0.37
C ALA A 343 76.35 46.52 0.12
N LEU A 344 76.20 46.06 -1.14
CA LEU A 344 75.50 44.81 -1.47
C LEU A 344 76.37 43.58 -1.17
N ARG A 345 77.68 43.66 -1.42
CA ARG A 345 78.63 42.60 -1.11
C ARG A 345 78.71 42.33 0.40
N ASP A 346 78.86 43.36 1.23
CA ASP A 346 78.94 43.21 2.69
C ASP A 346 77.68 42.56 3.28
N ARG A 347 76.52 42.79 2.65
CA ARG A 347 75.24 42.12 2.98
C ARG A 347 75.14 40.68 2.47
N THR A 348 76.03 40.25 1.58
CA THR A 348 76.06 38.92 0.96
C THR A 348 77.14 38.03 1.63
N ASP A 349 78.35 38.56 1.82
CA ASP A 349 79.48 37.85 2.42
C ASP A 349 79.23 37.49 3.90
N ALA A 350 78.32 38.20 4.58
CA ALA A 350 77.90 37.93 5.97
C ALA A 350 77.27 36.53 6.20
N ASP A 351 76.74 35.88 5.15
CA ASP A 351 76.18 34.52 5.21
C ASP A 351 77.13 33.43 4.64
N GLY A 352 78.41 33.76 4.39
CA GLY A 352 79.48 32.77 4.22
C GLY A 352 79.48 31.94 2.93
N SER A 353 78.73 32.32 1.90
CA SER A 353 78.63 31.59 0.62
C SER A 353 79.53 32.17 -0.50
N SER A 354 80.84 32.30 -0.27
CA SER A 354 81.80 32.70 -1.32
C SER A 354 82.23 31.53 -2.21
N SER A 355 82.33 31.78 -3.52
CA SER A 355 83.07 30.93 -4.50
C SER A 355 83.15 31.55 -5.90
N ARG A 356 82.19 32.39 -6.31
CA ARG A 356 82.07 32.94 -7.69
C ARG A 356 82.12 34.47 -7.80
N VAL A 357 82.39 35.16 -6.68
CA VAL A 357 82.34 36.63 -6.59
C VAL A 357 83.73 37.26 -6.51
N GLU A 358 84.76 36.49 -6.14
CA GLU A 358 86.12 36.98 -5.92
C GLU A 358 86.78 37.54 -7.21
N GLU A 359 86.50 36.95 -8.37
CA GLU A 359 86.98 37.42 -9.68
C GLU A 359 86.41 38.81 -10.06
N ALA A 360 85.28 39.22 -9.48
CA ALA A 360 84.74 40.57 -9.64
C ALA A 360 85.38 41.58 -8.66
N ALA A 361 86.00 41.14 -7.57
CA ALA A 361 86.52 42.01 -6.53
C ALA A 361 87.86 42.68 -6.89
N GLU A 362 88.72 42.01 -7.67
CA GLU A 362 90.00 42.60 -8.12
C GLU A 362 89.81 43.78 -9.08
N ILE A 363 88.68 43.83 -9.80
CA ILE A 363 88.36 44.89 -10.77
C ILE A 363 88.01 46.22 -10.06
N LEU A 364 87.61 46.17 -8.78
CA LEU A 364 87.15 47.33 -8.00
C LEU A 364 88.29 48.05 -7.23
N GLN A 365 89.55 47.89 -7.65
CA GLN A 365 90.73 48.45 -6.97
C GLN A 365 91.58 49.42 -7.83
N SER A 366 91.09 49.86 -9.00
CA SER A 366 91.79 50.81 -9.86
C SER A 366 91.05 52.14 -10.01
N ASP A 367 91.67 53.23 -9.56
CA ASP A 367 91.13 54.60 -9.64
C ASP A 367 91.03 55.17 -11.08
N ASP A 368 91.66 54.52 -12.06
CA ASP A 368 91.67 54.91 -13.48
C ASP A 368 90.55 54.22 -14.28
N LEU A 369 89.41 54.89 -14.41
CA LEU A 369 88.26 54.47 -15.24
C LEU A 369 88.64 54.26 -16.72
N ARG A 370 88.57 53.01 -17.22
CA ARG A 370 88.80 52.68 -18.64
C ARG A 370 87.47 52.41 -19.36
N PRO A 371 87.42 52.58 -20.70
CA PRO A 371 86.22 52.29 -21.48
C PRO A 371 85.77 50.83 -21.30
N GLY A 372 84.60 50.63 -20.69
CA GLY A 372 84.00 49.32 -20.43
C GLY A 372 83.91 48.92 -18.95
N ASP A 373 84.67 49.56 -18.05
CA ASP A 373 84.66 49.16 -16.62
C ASP A 373 83.33 49.51 -15.93
N LEU A 374 82.71 50.65 -16.28
CA LEU A 374 81.34 50.98 -15.89
C LEU A 374 80.33 49.90 -16.29
N LEU A 375 80.52 49.23 -17.44
CA LEU A 375 79.64 48.15 -17.88
C LEU A 375 79.79 46.92 -16.98
N LYS A 376 81.02 46.57 -16.60
CA LYS A 376 81.30 45.48 -15.65
C LYS A 376 80.71 45.74 -14.27
N VAL A 377 80.81 46.98 -13.77
CA VAL A 377 80.20 47.37 -12.48
C VAL A 377 78.67 47.30 -12.54
N ILE A 378 78.05 47.66 -13.66
CA ILE A 378 76.60 47.48 -13.86
C ILE A 378 76.23 45.99 -13.97
N GLU A 379 77.07 45.16 -14.61
CA GLU A 379 76.88 43.72 -14.65
C GLU A 379 77.04 43.06 -13.28
N THR A 380 78.00 43.47 -12.44
CA THR A 380 78.14 42.94 -11.07
C THR A 380 76.99 43.39 -10.18
N LEU A 381 76.58 44.66 -10.23
CA LEU A 381 75.35 45.13 -9.58
C LEU A 381 74.13 44.31 -10.00
N ARG A 382 73.98 44.03 -11.29
CA ARG A 382 72.88 43.19 -11.79
C ARG A 382 72.94 41.78 -11.18
N HIS A 383 74.11 41.15 -11.10
CA HIS A 383 74.23 39.83 -10.46
C HIS A 383 73.91 39.87 -8.96
N TYR A 384 74.32 40.90 -8.22
CA TYR A 384 73.93 41.07 -6.81
C TYR A 384 72.41 41.30 -6.65
N VAL A 385 71.79 42.09 -7.53
CA VAL A 385 70.34 42.35 -7.51
C VAL A 385 69.54 41.11 -7.89
N ASP A 386 69.94 40.39 -8.94
CA ASP A 386 69.29 39.13 -9.33
C ASP A 386 69.40 38.08 -8.20
N ALA A 387 70.58 37.94 -7.56
CA ALA A 387 70.77 37.06 -6.41
C ALA A 387 69.95 37.46 -5.18
N MET A 388 69.81 38.77 -4.90
CA MET A 388 68.93 39.28 -3.84
C MET A 388 67.46 39.00 -4.13
N LEU A 389 67.01 39.13 -5.38
CA LEU A 389 65.63 38.81 -5.79
C LEU A 389 65.35 37.30 -5.74
N GLU A 390 66.33 36.45 -6.06
CA GLU A 390 66.23 35.00 -5.86
C GLU A 390 66.17 34.65 -4.37
N ARG A 391 66.94 35.33 -3.51
CA ARG A 391 66.89 35.16 -2.05
C ARG A 391 65.55 35.63 -1.46
N GLU A 392 64.98 36.74 -1.93
CA GLU A 392 63.64 37.18 -1.49
C GLU A 392 62.53 36.22 -1.95
N ARG A 393 62.62 35.68 -3.18
CA ARG A 393 61.70 34.64 -3.66
C ARG A 393 61.79 33.37 -2.81
N ALA A 394 62.99 32.90 -2.50
CA ALA A 394 63.20 31.75 -1.60
C ALA A 394 62.63 32.03 -0.20
N ALA A 395 62.85 33.22 0.36
CA ALA A 395 62.31 33.61 1.67
C ALA A 395 60.78 33.79 1.69
N LEU A 396 60.16 34.14 0.56
CA LEU A 396 58.70 34.18 0.40
C LEU A 396 58.11 32.76 0.27
N GLN A 397 58.78 31.89 -0.49
CA GLN A 397 58.39 30.48 -0.60
C GLN A 397 58.49 29.77 0.76
N GLU A 398 59.62 29.92 1.46
CA GLU A 398 59.80 29.35 2.80
C GLU A 398 58.79 29.90 3.82
N LYS A 399 58.33 31.16 3.68
CA LYS A 399 57.21 31.68 4.50
C LYS A 399 55.88 30.99 4.17
N SER A 400 55.57 30.78 2.89
CA SER A 400 54.33 30.07 2.48
C SER A 400 54.29 28.61 2.95
N GLU A 401 55.46 27.99 3.08
CA GLU A 401 55.65 26.65 3.66
C GLU A 401 55.55 26.68 5.20
N ARG A 402 56.28 27.59 5.86
CA ARG A 402 56.32 27.74 7.34
C ARG A 402 55.00 28.18 7.96
N GLU A 403 54.19 29.00 7.28
CA GLU A 403 52.87 29.42 7.77
C GLU A 403 51.79 28.33 7.58
N GLY A 404 52.11 27.22 6.91
CA GLY A 404 51.22 26.06 6.77
C GLY A 404 49.99 26.28 5.88
N TYR A 405 49.80 27.49 5.33
CA TYR A 405 48.67 27.81 4.45
C TYR A 405 48.65 26.94 3.20
N ALA A 406 49.81 26.64 2.59
CA ALA A 406 49.91 25.70 1.47
C ALA A 406 49.29 24.34 1.83
N GLY A 407 49.76 23.70 2.91
CA GLY A 407 49.25 22.43 3.39
C GLY A 407 47.83 22.47 3.98
N SER A 408 47.24 23.65 4.23
CA SER A 408 45.80 23.77 4.51
C SER A 408 44.95 23.96 3.25
N VAL A 409 45.46 24.68 2.25
CA VAL A 409 44.81 24.84 0.94
C VAL A 409 44.80 23.51 0.20
N GLU A 410 45.88 22.73 0.22
CA GLU A 410 45.92 21.38 -0.34
C GLU A 410 44.91 20.44 0.34
N ARG A 411 44.83 20.46 1.68
CA ARG A 411 43.81 19.68 2.41
C ARG A 411 42.39 20.09 2.01
N LEU A 412 42.08 21.39 2.03
CA LEU A 412 40.77 21.90 1.60
C LEU A 412 40.48 21.59 0.12
N GLN A 413 41.49 21.52 -0.74
CA GLN A 413 41.34 21.07 -2.13
C GLN A 413 41.05 19.57 -2.21
N THR A 414 41.73 18.71 -1.43
CA THR A 414 41.41 17.27 -1.39
C THR A 414 40.06 16.98 -0.75
N GLU A 415 39.68 17.72 0.29
CA GLU A 415 38.36 17.66 0.93
C GLU A 415 37.27 18.08 -0.08
N LEU A 416 37.47 19.22 -0.77
CA LEU A 416 36.56 19.68 -1.83
C LEU A 416 36.47 18.67 -2.99
N GLN A 417 37.58 18.10 -3.44
CA GLN A 417 37.59 17.05 -4.47
C GLN A 417 36.81 15.81 -4.02
N SER A 418 37.03 15.34 -2.79
CA SER A 418 36.29 14.21 -2.23
C SER A 418 34.79 14.50 -2.10
N ALA A 419 34.41 15.72 -1.72
CA ALA A 419 33.03 16.16 -1.65
C ALA A 419 32.40 16.28 -3.05
N THR A 420 33.14 16.73 -4.08
CA THR A 420 32.64 16.74 -5.46
C THR A 420 32.46 15.34 -6.04
N LEU A 421 33.32 14.37 -5.67
CA LEU A 421 33.14 12.97 -6.04
C LEU A 421 31.91 12.37 -5.34
N GLN A 422 31.75 12.58 -4.03
CA GLN A 422 30.55 12.15 -3.29
C GLN A 422 29.26 12.77 -3.85
N LEU A 423 29.29 14.04 -4.31
CA LEU A 423 28.16 14.67 -4.98
C LEU A 423 27.88 14.08 -6.36
N GLN A 424 28.90 13.63 -7.10
CA GLN A 424 28.73 12.92 -8.39
C GLN A 424 28.20 11.50 -8.19
N GLU A 425 28.71 10.77 -7.19
CA GLU A 425 28.19 9.47 -6.77
C GLU A 425 26.72 9.61 -6.38
N LEU A 426 26.37 10.54 -5.48
CA LEU A 426 24.97 10.82 -5.08
C LEU A 426 24.09 11.31 -6.24
N GLN A 427 24.64 11.94 -7.28
CA GLN A 427 23.89 12.29 -8.49
C GLN A 427 23.56 11.05 -9.32
N GLN A 428 24.51 10.14 -9.52
CA GLN A 428 24.28 8.86 -10.20
C GLN A 428 23.29 7.99 -9.42
N ASP A 429 23.46 7.91 -8.10
CA ASP A 429 22.55 7.25 -7.14
C ASP A 429 21.10 7.78 -7.22
N MET A 430 20.91 9.03 -7.65
CA MET A 430 19.61 9.65 -7.84
C MET A 430 19.08 9.46 -9.27
N GLU A 431 19.92 9.54 -10.30
CA GLU A 431 19.56 9.23 -11.69
C GLU A 431 19.12 7.76 -11.87
N GLU A 432 19.81 6.82 -11.20
CA GLU A 432 19.41 5.40 -11.15
C GLU A 432 18.06 5.21 -10.45
N ARG A 433 17.85 5.87 -9.29
CA ARG A 433 16.55 5.83 -8.58
C ARG A 433 15.42 6.48 -9.38
N GLU A 434 15.68 7.55 -10.13
CA GLU A 434 14.71 8.10 -11.07
C GLU A 434 14.43 7.13 -12.23
N GLY A 435 15.40 6.29 -12.63
CA GLY A 435 15.20 5.16 -13.54
C GLY A 435 14.24 4.12 -12.94
N ASP A 436 14.57 3.57 -11.76
CA ASP A 436 13.74 2.61 -11.03
C ASP A 436 12.30 3.13 -10.83
N ILE A 437 12.14 4.41 -10.46
CA ILE A 437 10.82 5.03 -10.30
C ILE A 437 10.04 5.05 -11.62
N ARG A 438 10.68 5.42 -12.74
CA ARG A 438 10.02 5.43 -14.06
C ARG A 438 9.63 4.03 -14.54
N ASP A 439 10.40 3.00 -14.23
CA ASP A 439 10.06 1.62 -14.55
C ASP A 439 8.94 1.09 -13.63
N LYS A 440 8.90 1.50 -12.36
CA LYS A 440 7.78 1.20 -11.44
C LYS A 440 6.51 1.97 -11.78
N GLU A 441 6.60 3.19 -12.31
CA GLU A 441 5.45 3.92 -12.87
C GLU A 441 4.88 3.20 -14.09
N GLN A 442 5.73 2.70 -14.99
CA GLN A 442 5.30 1.86 -16.12
C GLN A 442 4.65 0.55 -15.64
N GLU A 443 5.24 -0.19 -14.69
CA GLU A 443 4.62 -1.38 -14.09
C GLU A 443 3.24 -1.09 -13.48
N LEU A 444 3.10 0.06 -12.79
CA LEU A 444 1.84 0.49 -12.19
C LEU A 444 0.78 0.83 -13.24
N ASP A 445 1.13 1.51 -14.33
CA ASP A 445 0.18 1.80 -15.42
C ASP A 445 -0.21 0.53 -16.20
N ASP A 446 0.73 -0.40 -16.38
CA ASP A 446 0.48 -1.70 -16.97
C ASP A 446 -0.50 -2.53 -16.10
N LEU A 447 -0.32 -2.50 -14.77
CA LEU A 447 -1.25 -3.11 -13.80
C LEU A 447 -2.60 -2.40 -13.73
N ARG A 448 -2.66 -1.06 -13.78
CA ARG A 448 -3.91 -0.29 -13.87
C ARG A 448 -4.68 -0.67 -15.13
N SER A 449 -4.00 -0.84 -16.27
CA SER A 449 -4.64 -1.26 -17.52
C SER A 449 -5.27 -2.65 -17.40
N LYS A 450 -4.59 -3.59 -16.73
CA LYS A 450 -5.08 -4.96 -16.46
C LYS A 450 -6.28 -4.95 -15.49
N VAL A 451 -6.25 -4.10 -14.46
CA VAL A 451 -7.41 -3.90 -13.57
C VAL A 451 -8.62 -3.37 -14.34
N VAL A 452 -8.45 -2.33 -15.17
CA VAL A 452 -9.55 -1.77 -15.99
C VAL A 452 -10.08 -2.79 -17.02
N GLN A 453 -9.26 -3.71 -17.51
CA GLN A 453 -9.70 -4.84 -18.35
C GLN A 453 -10.52 -5.86 -17.54
N GLN A 454 -10.06 -6.21 -16.32
CA GLN A 454 -10.77 -7.12 -15.42
C GLN A 454 -12.10 -6.52 -14.93
N GLU A 455 -12.16 -5.23 -14.61
CA GLU A 455 -13.40 -4.53 -14.25
C GLU A 455 -14.44 -4.59 -15.37
N LYS A 456 -14.03 -4.39 -16.63
CA LYS A 456 -14.90 -4.52 -17.81
C LYS A 456 -15.36 -5.96 -18.05
N HIS A 457 -14.50 -6.95 -17.80
CA HIS A 457 -14.89 -8.36 -17.89
C HIS A 457 -15.89 -8.73 -16.78
N ILE A 458 -15.69 -8.23 -15.56
CA ILE A 458 -16.60 -8.39 -14.43
C ILE A 458 -17.93 -7.65 -14.68
N SER A 459 -17.94 -6.48 -15.33
CA SER A 459 -19.20 -5.82 -15.70
C SER A 459 -19.94 -6.59 -16.79
N ALA A 460 -19.26 -7.05 -17.84
CA ALA A 460 -19.86 -7.89 -18.87
C ALA A 460 -20.46 -9.19 -18.31
N LEU A 461 -19.72 -9.92 -17.46
CA LEU A 461 -20.22 -11.13 -16.79
C LEU A 461 -21.38 -10.83 -15.82
N ARG A 462 -21.47 -9.62 -15.26
CA ARG A 462 -22.63 -9.18 -14.45
C ARG A 462 -23.83 -8.87 -15.34
N GLU A 463 -23.65 -8.18 -16.45
CA GLU A 463 -24.70 -7.88 -17.43
C GLU A 463 -25.25 -9.17 -18.04
N GLU A 464 -24.39 -10.12 -18.42
CA GLU A 464 -24.79 -11.47 -18.85
C GLU A 464 -25.54 -12.22 -17.74
N ARG A 465 -25.05 -12.18 -16.50
CA ARG A 465 -25.76 -12.78 -15.35
C ARG A 465 -27.11 -12.11 -15.09
N GLU A 466 -27.22 -10.79 -15.26
CA GLU A 466 -28.48 -10.05 -15.07
C GLU A 466 -29.51 -10.43 -16.17
N MET A 467 -29.06 -10.55 -17.42
CA MET A 467 -29.88 -11.10 -18.51
C MET A 467 -30.34 -12.53 -18.21
N MET A 468 -29.46 -13.37 -17.65
CA MET A 468 -29.81 -14.73 -17.21
C MET A 468 -30.75 -14.75 -15.99
N THR A 469 -30.69 -13.77 -15.08
CA THR A 469 -31.70 -13.62 -14.01
C THR A 469 -33.06 -13.14 -14.51
N GLY A 470 -33.15 -12.57 -15.73
CA GLY A 470 -34.43 -12.46 -16.44
C GLY A 470 -35.06 -13.83 -16.71
N GLY A 471 -34.23 -14.88 -16.84
CA GLY A 471 -34.65 -16.28 -16.82
C GLY A 471 -35.20 -16.71 -15.45
N ASP A 472 -34.58 -16.31 -14.34
CA ASP A 472 -35.10 -16.57 -12.99
C ASP A 472 -36.46 -15.87 -12.76
N GLU A 473 -36.65 -14.64 -13.25
CA GLU A 473 -37.96 -13.97 -13.19
C GLU A 473 -39.03 -14.69 -14.02
N ALA A 474 -38.68 -15.17 -15.22
CA ALA A 474 -39.57 -15.98 -16.06
C ALA A 474 -39.91 -17.32 -15.41
N LEU A 475 -38.95 -17.96 -14.72
CA LEU A 475 -39.11 -19.21 -13.98
C LEU A 475 -40.00 -18.99 -12.74
N LEU A 476 -39.79 -17.90 -11.99
CA LEU A 476 -40.67 -17.49 -10.88
C LEU A 476 -42.09 -17.16 -11.34
N GLN A 477 -42.26 -16.61 -12.54
CA GLN A 477 -43.58 -16.37 -13.12
C GLN A 477 -44.26 -17.69 -13.55
N ALA A 478 -43.54 -18.57 -14.24
CA ALA A 478 -44.04 -19.90 -14.61
C ALA A 478 -44.42 -20.75 -13.39
N LEU A 479 -43.71 -20.63 -12.27
CA LEU A 479 -44.08 -21.27 -11.00
C LEU A 479 -45.39 -20.71 -10.43
N LYS A 480 -45.59 -19.38 -10.41
CA LYS A 480 -46.87 -18.78 -9.98
C LYS A 480 -48.04 -19.21 -10.87
N ASP A 481 -47.82 -19.27 -12.18
CA ASP A 481 -48.86 -19.65 -13.14
C ASP A 481 -49.21 -21.13 -13.03
N ARG A 482 -48.21 -22.01 -12.80
CA ARG A 482 -48.41 -23.42 -12.43
C ARG A 482 -49.22 -23.55 -11.13
N ASP A 483 -48.84 -22.82 -10.09
CA ASP A 483 -49.47 -22.96 -8.77
C ASP A 483 -50.91 -22.44 -8.80
N SER A 484 -51.19 -21.36 -9.54
CA SER A 484 -52.55 -20.90 -9.82
C SER A 484 -53.36 -21.89 -10.68
N ALA A 485 -52.72 -22.65 -11.57
CA ALA A 485 -53.38 -23.72 -12.31
C ALA A 485 -53.72 -24.91 -11.40
N ILE A 486 -52.83 -25.27 -10.47
CA ILE A 486 -53.06 -26.31 -9.46
C ILE A 486 -54.22 -25.91 -8.51
N GLU A 487 -54.30 -24.67 -8.06
CA GLU A 487 -55.44 -24.18 -7.27
C GLU A 487 -56.77 -24.31 -8.02
N LYS A 488 -56.79 -23.96 -9.32
CA LYS A 488 -57.98 -24.10 -10.19
C LYS A 488 -58.35 -25.57 -10.40
N GLN A 489 -57.38 -26.44 -10.61
CA GLN A 489 -57.60 -27.89 -10.71
C GLN A 489 -58.21 -28.44 -9.41
N ASN A 490 -57.62 -28.14 -8.25
CA ASN A 490 -58.13 -28.55 -6.95
C ASN A 490 -59.57 -28.05 -6.71
N SER A 491 -59.89 -26.82 -7.13
CA SER A 491 -61.25 -26.27 -7.05
C SER A 491 -62.24 -27.06 -7.92
N MET A 492 -61.87 -27.38 -9.17
CA MET A 492 -62.70 -28.16 -10.09
C MET A 492 -62.86 -29.62 -9.64
N GLU A 493 -61.83 -30.23 -9.05
CA GLU A 493 -61.92 -31.57 -8.46
C GLU A 493 -62.86 -31.60 -7.25
N VAL A 494 -62.84 -30.57 -6.41
CA VAL A 494 -63.81 -30.41 -5.30
C VAL A 494 -65.24 -30.19 -5.81
N GLU A 495 -65.43 -29.47 -6.92
CA GLU A 495 -66.75 -29.31 -7.54
C GLU A 495 -67.25 -30.60 -8.21
N LEU A 496 -66.37 -31.35 -8.87
CA LEU A 496 -66.67 -32.66 -9.44
C LEU A 496 -67.03 -33.67 -8.34
N ALA A 497 -66.34 -33.64 -7.20
CA ALA A 497 -66.65 -34.46 -6.04
C ALA A 497 -68.05 -34.13 -5.46
N LYS A 498 -68.40 -32.84 -5.36
CA LYS A 498 -69.76 -32.40 -4.96
C LYS A 498 -70.82 -32.89 -5.94
N ALA A 499 -70.64 -32.65 -7.25
CA ALA A 499 -71.57 -33.08 -8.28
C ALA A 499 -71.78 -34.61 -8.28
N LYS A 500 -70.73 -35.38 -8.01
CA LYS A 500 -70.81 -36.85 -7.85
C LYS A 500 -71.61 -37.25 -6.61
N ILE A 501 -71.44 -36.55 -5.49
CA ILE A 501 -72.26 -36.74 -4.27
C ILE A 501 -73.73 -36.39 -4.56
N ASP A 502 -74.00 -35.30 -5.28
CA ASP A 502 -75.35 -34.88 -5.65
C ASP A 502 -76.04 -35.90 -6.57
N VAL A 503 -75.33 -36.50 -7.54
CA VAL A 503 -75.84 -37.63 -8.33
C VAL A 503 -76.16 -38.84 -7.44
N MET A 504 -75.27 -39.23 -6.51
CA MET A 504 -75.53 -40.33 -5.58
C MET A 504 -76.74 -40.06 -4.65
N ASN A 505 -76.94 -38.81 -4.24
CA ASN A 505 -78.10 -38.39 -3.46
C ASN A 505 -79.40 -38.46 -4.29
N LEU A 506 -79.36 -38.05 -5.56
CA LEU A 506 -80.50 -38.13 -6.48
C LEU A 506 -80.84 -39.57 -6.85
N ASP A 507 -79.85 -40.44 -7.03
CA ASP A 507 -80.07 -41.88 -7.24
C ASP A 507 -80.73 -42.53 -6.01
N SER A 508 -80.34 -42.15 -4.78
CA SER A 508 -81.03 -42.61 -3.55
C SER A 508 -82.50 -42.16 -3.53
N GLN A 509 -82.77 -40.88 -3.82
CA GLN A 509 -84.14 -40.35 -3.88
C GLN A 509 -84.97 -41.02 -4.99
N LEU A 510 -84.36 -41.35 -6.13
CA LEU A 510 -85.01 -42.07 -7.22
C LEU A 510 -85.33 -43.52 -6.82
N LEU A 511 -84.41 -44.21 -6.13
CA LEU A 511 -84.65 -45.56 -5.60
C LEU A 511 -85.77 -45.57 -4.54
N GLU A 512 -85.80 -44.58 -3.64
CA GLU A 512 -86.88 -44.40 -2.67
C GLU A 512 -88.23 -44.13 -3.37
N ALA A 513 -88.27 -43.26 -4.38
CA ALA A 513 -89.47 -42.99 -5.17
C ALA A 513 -89.95 -44.22 -5.96
N ILE A 514 -89.04 -45.03 -6.48
CA ILE A 514 -89.35 -46.32 -7.14
C ILE A 514 -89.92 -47.31 -6.13
N GLN A 515 -89.34 -47.44 -4.94
CA GLN A 515 -89.87 -48.31 -3.87
C GLN A 515 -91.27 -47.87 -3.41
N GLN A 516 -91.49 -46.56 -3.25
CA GLN A 516 -92.82 -46.00 -2.95
C GLN A 516 -93.82 -46.31 -4.07
N LYS A 517 -93.44 -46.15 -5.34
CA LYS A 517 -94.29 -46.49 -6.49
C LYS A 517 -94.62 -47.99 -6.56
N ILE A 518 -93.66 -48.88 -6.27
CA ILE A 518 -93.88 -50.33 -6.20
C ILE A 518 -94.86 -50.67 -5.07
N SER A 519 -94.68 -50.08 -3.88
CA SER A 519 -95.60 -50.25 -2.75
C SER A 519 -97.03 -49.81 -3.09
N LEU A 520 -97.19 -48.68 -3.79
CA LEU A 520 -98.49 -48.21 -4.27
C LEU A 520 -99.07 -49.09 -5.39
N SER A 521 -98.24 -49.69 -6.26
CA SER A 521 -98.70 -50.68 -7.26
C SER A 521 -99.23 -51.94 -6.58
N GLN A 522 -98.48 -52.49 -5.62
CA GLN A 522 -98.91 -53.66 -4.85
C GLN A 522 -100.25 -53.40 -4.14
N GLN A 523 -100.39 -52.24 -3.49
CA GLN A 523 -101.66 -51.83 -2.88
C GLN A 523 -102.80 -51.74 -3.90
N LEU A 524 -102.55 -51.22 -5.11
CA LEU A 524 -103.56 -51.18 -6.18
C LEU A 524 -103.92 -52.57 -6.71
N GLU A 525 -102.96 -53.50 -6.77
CA GLU A 525 -103.18 -54.90 -7.15
C GLU A 525 -104.00 -55.64 -6.08
N ASP A 526 -103.68 -55.43 -4.79
CA ASP A 526 -104.45 -55.97 -3.66
C ASP A 526 -105.91 -55.44 -3.68
N TRP A 527 -106.10 -54.13 -3.90
CA TRP A 527 -107.43 -53.51 -4.08
C TRP A 527 -108.16 -54.04 -5.33
N GLN A 528 -107.46 -54.33 -6.42
CA GLN A 528 -108.06 -54.97 -7.60
C GLN A 528 -108.53 -56.39 -7.29
N VAL A 529 -107.74 -57.19 -6.56
CA VAL A 529 -108.13 -58.53 -6.10
C VAL A 529 -109.35 -58.45 -5.20
N ASP A 530 -109.38 -57.53 -4.23
CA ASP A 530 -110.53 -57.36 -3.34
C ASP A 530 -111.80 -56.95 -4.10
N MET A 531 -111.71 -56.00 -5.04
CA MET A 531 -112.84 -55.64 -5.92
C MET A 531 -113.29 -56.81 -6.80
N HIS A 532 -112.37 -57.62 -7.32
CA HIS A 532 -112.72 -58.84 -8.05
C HIS A 532 -113.38 -59.88 -7.13
N THR A 533 -112.97 -60.04 -5.87
CA THR A 533 -113.68 -60.96 -4.96
C THR A 533 -115.05 -60.43 -4.58
N LEU A 534 -115.23 -59.11 -4.41
CA LEU A 534 -116.53 -58.48 -4.16
C LEU A 534 -117.48 -58.61 -5.36
N LEU A 535 -117.00 -58.39 -6.58
CA LEU A 535 -117.76 -58.66 -7.81
C LEU A 535 -118.13 -60.14 -7.93
N ASN A 536 -117.19 -61.06 -7.70
CA ASN A 536 -117.48 -62.50 -7.70
C ASN A 536 -118.47 -62.91 -6.59
N LYS A 537 -118.40 -62.31 -5.39
CA LYS A 537 -119.40 -62.50 -4.33
C LYS A 537 -120.78 -62.01 -4.77
N LYS A 538 -120.86 -60.82 -5.40
CA LYS A 538 -122.12 -60.25 -5.92
C LYS A 538 -122.73 -61.10 -7.04
N VAL A 539 -121.94 -61.48 -8.06
CA VAL A 539 -122.39 -62.32 -9.17
C VAL A 539 -122.85 -63.70 -8.66
N ARG A 540 -122.16 -64.30 -7.69
CA ARG A 540 -122.63 -65.56 -7.05
C ARG A 540 -123.93 -65.37 -6.27
N ALA A 541 -124.11 -64.24 -5.57
CA ALA A 541 -125.34 -63.94 -4.86
C ALA A 541 -126.52 -63.66 -5.81
N GLU A 542 -126.27 -62.98 -6.95
CA GLU A 542 -127.25 -62.77 -8.01
C GLU A 542 -127.64 -64.09 -8.69
N LEU A 543 -126.67 -64.93 -9.06
CA LEU A 543 -126.93 -66.29 -9.56
C LEU A 543 -127.67 -67.16 -8.55
N GLN A 544 -127.37 -67.08 -7.24
CA GLN A 544 -128.13 -67.79 -6.21
C GLN A 544 -129.55 -67.25 -6.03
N SER A 545 -129.77 -65.94 -6.23
CA SER A 545 -131.10 -65.32 -6.22
C SER A 545 -131.93 -65.77 -7.44
N GLU A 546 -131.32 -65.83 -8.63
CA GLU A 546 -131.95 -66.38 -9.83
C GLU A 546 -132.18 -67.90 -9.75
N GLU A 547 -131.28 -68.66 -9.14
CA GLU A 547 -131.48 -70.09 -8.93
C GLU A 547 -132.59 -70.35 -7.90
N GLN A 548 -132.75 -69.49 -6.89
CA GLN A 548 -133.87 -69.54 -5.94
C GLN A 548 -135.20 -69.12 -6.59
N SER A 549 -135.23 -68.10 -7.46
CA SER A 549 -136.44 -67.72 -8.20
C SER A 549 -136.85 -68.77 -9.24
N SER A 550 -135.85 -69.41 -9.88
CA SER A 550 -136.03 -70.58 -10.76
C SER A 550 -136.62 -71.78 -10.01
N LYS A 551 -136.03 -72.15 -8.86
CA LYS A 551 -136.55 -73.24 -8.00
C LYS A 551 -137.94 -72.93 -7.44
N ASN A 552 -138.26 -71.67 -7.16
CA ASN A 552 -139.61 -71.24 -6.73
C ASN A 552 -140.66 -71.22 -7.87
N SER A 553 -140.27 -71.17 -9.15
CA SER A 553 -141.21 -71.16 -10.27
C SER A 553 -141.58 -72.56 -10.81
N SER A 554 -140.85 -73.61 -10.41
CA SER A 554 -141.09 -75.00 -10.80
C SER A 554 -141.85 -75.84 -9.75
N SER A 555 -142.22 -75.26 -8.61
CA SER A 555 -142.87 -75.97 -7.49
C SER A 555 -144.28 -75.46 -7.18
N ASN A 556 -145.26 -76.31 -7.46
CA ASN A 556 -146.59 -76.38 -6.85
C ASN A 556 -147.65 -75.30 -7.21
N GLY A 557 -148.49 -75.62 -8.19
CA GLY A 557 -149.72 -74.87 -8.52
C GLY A 557 -151.02 -75.63 -8.22
N ASN A 558 -151.62 -75.42 -7.04
CA ASN A 558 -153.07 -75.48 -6.76
C ASN A 558 -153.37 -75.26 -5.26
N GLY A 559 -154.57 -74.79 -4.86
CA GLY A 559 -154.95 -74.92 -3.42
C GLY A 559 -156.20 -74.20 -2.85
N ARG A 560 -156.43 -72.91 -3.17
CA ARG A 560 -157.74 -72.19 -2.98
C ARG A 560 -158.30 -72.00 -1.53
N ARG A 561 -158.17 -70.75 -1.01
CA ARG A 561 -158.98 -70.06 0.06
C ARG A 561 -158.71 -70.55 1.51
N LYS A 562 -158.85 -69.74 2.59
CA LYS A 562 -159.85 -68.66 2.87
C LYS A 562 -159.41 -67.73 4.05
N PHE A 563 -159.65 -66.41 3.93
CA PHE A 563 -159.90 -65.37 4.97
C PHE A 563 -159.10 -65.29 6.33
N SER A 564 -158.33 -64.20 6.47
CA SER A 564 -158.27 -63.22 7.59
C SER A 564 -158.24 -63.62 9.08
N LEU A 565 -157.32 -63.05 9.87
CA LEU A 565 -157.50 -61.78 10.61
C LEU A 565 -156.16 -61.24 11.22
N TRP A 566 -156.11 -59.92 11.40
CA TRP A 566 -155.33 -59.09 12.34
C TRP A 566 -154.31 -59.75 13.31
N HIS A 567 -153.12 -59.15 13.42
CA HIS A 567 -152.91 -58.14 14.48
C HIS A 567 -151.96 -57.01 14.02
#